data_AF-A0A1E1MD05-F1
#
_entry.id   AF-A0A1E1MD05-F1
#
_cell.length_a   1.000
_cell.length_b   1.000
_cell.length_c   1.000
_cell.angle_alpha   90.00
_cell.angle_beta   90.00
_cell.angle_gamma   90.00
#
_symmetry.space_group_name_H-M   'P 1'
#
loop_
_entity.id
_entity.type
_entity.pdbx_description
1 polymer ?
#
loop_
_entity_poly.entity_id
_entity_poly.type
_entity_poly.pdbx_seq_one_letter_code
_entity_poly.pdbx_strand_id
1 'polypeptide(L)'
;MKRTVDPVSRCKCSKTDSFFEVSELQAQLWVLSILGRLGTALPRDIDYKLHVKPGRREYEQFGVDHESYAYQLALDMGSAPAFREVLHHGYKTTFTWAFGSNFNTKFRLVGPWKWDGAKEIMRTELYDIVNNSGGWVCITAYSIIPFIVFGLMSAMLWIVSEFLALMKAVANRFDNSARSIQKKCSLQAKTKGS
;
A
#
# COMPACT_ATOMS: atom_id res chain seq x y z
N MET A 1 -21.85 -28.65 -43.77
CA MET A 1 -21.67 -29.13 -42.38
C MET A 1 -20.75 -28.16 -41.65
N LYS A 2 -21.30 -27.05 -41.14
CA LYS A 2 -20.56 -26.05 -40.34
C LYS A 2 -20.60 -26.52 -38.89
N ARG A 3 -19.43 -26.84 -38.33
CA ARG A 3 -19.29 -27.25 -36.93
C ARG A 3 -19.53 -26.00 -36.09
N THR A 4 -20.66 -25.99 -35.37
CA THR A 4 -20.98 -25.01 -34.34
C THR A 4 -19.93 -25.10 -33.25
N VAL A 5 -19.23 -24.00 -32.97
CA VAL A 5 -18.46 -23.87 -31.73
C VAL A 5 -19.46 -23.45 -30.69
N ASP A 6 -19.91 -24.41 -29.89
CA ASP A 6 -20.75 -24.13 -28.74
C ASP A 6 -19.97 -23.22 -27.78
N PRO A 7 -20.59 -22.16 -27.24
CA PRO A 7 -19.93 -21.34 -26.24
C PRO A 7 -19.80 -22.20 -24.99
N VAL A 8 -18.59 -22.71 -24.77
CA VAL A 8 -18.16 -23.31 -23.50
C VAL A 8 -18.61 -22.35 -22.41
N SER A 9 -19.61 -22.81 -21.69
CA SER A 9 -19.96 -22.41 -20.34
C SER A 9 -18.67 -22.04 -19.61
N ARG A 10 -18.49 -20.74 -19.42
CA ARG A 10 -17.40 -20.16 -18.62
C ARG A 10 -17.63 -20.60 -17.18
N CYS A 11 -17.28 -21.86 -16.89
CA CYS A 11 -17.20 -22.39 -15.54
C CYS A 11 -16.31 -21.44 -14.75
N LYS A 12 -16.83 -20.96 -13.62
CA LYS A 12 -16.11 -20.19 -12.61
C LYS A 12 -14.97 -21.04 -12.05
N CYS A 13 -13.91 -21.22 -12.82
CA CYS A 13 -12.61 -21.72 -12.40
C CYS A 13 -11.78 -20.51 -12.00
N SER A 14 -12.15 -19.84 -10.90
CA SER A 14 -11.38 -18.71 -10.36
C SER A 14 -10.99 -18.95 -8.90
N LYS A 15 -11.57 -19.98 -8.25
CA LYS A 15 -11.37 -20.23 -6.82
C LYS A 15 -10.45 -21.43 -6.53
N THR A 16 -10.21 -22.29 -7.52
CA THR A 16 -9.33 -23.46 -7.41
C THR A 16 -7.86 -23.11 -7.65
N ASP A 17 -7.60 -22.09 -8.46
CA ASP A 17 -6.25 -21.81 -8.94
C ASP A 17 -5.39 -21.17 -7.83
N SER A 18 -6.01 -20.36 -6.97
CA SER A 18 -5.35 -19.73 -5.83
C SER A 18 -4.91 -20.74 -4.75
N PHE A 19 -5.69 -21.81 -4.53
CA PHE A 19 -5.31 -22.84 -3.55
C PHE A 19 -4.00 -23.54 -3.93
N PHE A 20 -3.80 -23.80 -5.22
CA PHE A 20 -2.58 -24.44 -5.71
C PHE A 20 -1.35 -23.59 -5.44
N GLU A 21 -1.44 -22.27 -5.67
CA GLU A 21 -0.33 -21.34 -5.47
C GLU A 21 0.17 -21.33 -4.03
N VAL A 22 -0.73 -21.23 -3.04
CA VAL A 22 -0.37 -21.24 -1.61
C VAL A 22 0.18 -22.60 -1.18
N SER A 23 -0.41 -23.70 -1.66
CA SER A 23 0.06 -25.05 -1.34
C SER A 23 1.51 -25.28 -1.78
N GLU A 24 1.90 -24.68 -2.91
CA GLU A 24 3.26 -24.74 -3.44
C GLU A 24 4.24 -23.99 -2.52
N LEU A 25 3.91 -22.75 -2.11
CA LEU A 25 4.74 -21.96 -1.20
C LEU A 25 4.89 -22.62 0.18
N GLN A 26 3.81 -23.23 0.70
CA GLN A 26 3.86 -23.99 1.94
C GLN A 26 4.78 -25.21 1.83
N ALA A 27 4.72 -25.95 0.72
CA ALA A 27 5.61 -27.08 0.49
C ALA A 27 7.07 -26.63 0.38
N GLN A 28 7.35 -25.52 -0.31
CA GLN A 28 8.69 -24.93 -0.41
C GLN A 28 9.25 -24.53 0.95
N LEU A 29 8.45 -23.85 1.77
CA LEU A 29 8.82 -23.47 3.14
C LEU A 29 9.10 -24.71 3.99
N TRP A 30 8.24 -25.73 3.88
CA TRP A 30 8.41 -26.99 4.61
C TRP A 30 9.70 -27.72 4.23
N VAL A 31 10.04 -27.78 2.94
CA VAL A 31 11.31 -28.34 2.47
C VAL A 31 12.50 -27.55 3.02
N LEU A 32 12.45 -26.22 3.01
CA LEU A 32 13.52 -25.38 3.58
C LEU A 32 13.67 -25.58 5.09
N SER A 33 12.56 -25.79 5.79
CA SER A 33 12.53 -26.12 7.22
C SER A 33 13.21 -27.47 7.50
N ILE A 34 12.88 -28.51 6.72
CA ILE A 34 13.55 -29.82 6.83
C ILE A 34 15.06 -29.71 6.58
N LEU A 35 15.46 -28.88 5.61
CA LEU A 35 16.87 -28.67 5.27
C LEU A 35 17.59 -27.75 6.27
N GLY A 36 16.90 -27.19 7.26
CA GLY A 36 17.48 -26.24 8.23
C GLY A 36 18.00 -24.95 7.58
N ARG A 37 17.46 -24.57 6.42
CA ARG A 37 17.89 -23.39 5.64
C ARG A 37 17.00 -22.18 5.85
N LEU A 38 16.10 -22.24 6.83
CA LEU A 38 15.22 -21.13 7.14
C LEU A 38 16.00 -20.00 7.79
N GLY A 39 15.84 -18.78 7.28
CA GLY A 39 16.47 -17.60 7.84
C GLY A 39 15.95 -17.30 9.25
N THR A 40 16.58 -16.34 9.93
CA THR A 40 16.05 -15.76 11.16
C THR A 40 14.66 -15.19 10.91
N ALA A 41 13.67 -15.63 11.69
CA ALA A 41 12.29 -15.20 11.57
C ALA A 41 12.20 -13.67 11.61
N LEU A 42 11.68 -13.10 10.51
CA LEU A 42 11.39 -11.68 10.43
C LEU A 42 10.19 -11.36 11.35
N PRO A 43 10.10 -10.13 11.90
CA PRO A 43 8.93 -9.73 12.67
C PRO A 43 7.67 -9.90 11.81
N ARG A 44 6.65 -10.57 12.38
CA ARG A 44 5.35 -10.76 11.73
C ARG A 44 4.56 -9.45 11.81
N ASP A 45 4.85 -8.54 10.90
CA ASP A 45 4.22 -7.22 10.86
C ASP A 45 2.84 -7.25 10.15
N ILE A 46 2.53 -8.31 9.41
CA ILE A 46 1.30 -8.40 8.61
C ILE A 46 0.32 -9.38 9.26
N ASP A 47 -0.83 -8.86 9.68
CA ASP A 47 -1.93 -9.70 10.15
C ASP A 47 -2.68 -10.29 8.95
N TYR A 48 -2.32 -11.52 8.58
CA TYR A 48 -2.99 -12.27 7.52
C TYR A 48 -4.22 -13.03 8.04
N LYS A 49 -4.47 -13.08 9.36
CA LYS A 49 -5.63 -13.79 9.89
C LYS A 49 -6.89 -12.97 9.67
N LEU A 50 -7.97 -13.64 9.29
CA LEU A 50 -9.24 -12.96 9.11
C LEU A 50 -9.80 -12.56 10.49
N HIS A 51 -10.04 -11.26 10.70
CA HIS A 51 -10.68 -10.79 11.93
C HIS A 51 -12.17 -11.19 11.94
N VAL A 52 -12.48 -12.26 12.65
CA VAL A 52 -13.84 -12.76 12.80
C VAL A 52 -14.58 -11.97 13.88
N LYS A 53 -15.76 -11.43 13.55
CA LYS A 53 -16.65 -10.81 14.55
C LYS A 53 -17.21 -11.89 15.51
N PRO A 54 -17.39 -11.58 16.80
CA PRO A 54 -17.96 -12.52 17.75
C PRO A 54 -19.37 -12.96 17.30
N GLY A 55 -19.64 -14.27 17.29
CA GLY A 55 -20.93 -14.87 16.88
C GLY A 55 -20.97 -15.57 15.51
N ARG A 56 -19.82 -15.67 14.82
CA ARG A 56 -19.67 -16.43 13.56
C ARG A 56 -19.22 -17.88 13.82
N ARG A 57 -19.26 -18.73 12.78
CA ARG A 57 -19.00 -20.17 12.88
C ARG A 57 -17.52 -20.47 13.18
N GLU A 58 -17.25 -21.49 13.97
CA GLU A 58 -15.91 -21.85 14.46
C GLU A 58 -14.87 -22.05 13.34
N TYR A 59 -15.27 -22.61 12.19
CA TYR A 59 -14.37 -22.85 11.07
C TYR A 59 -13.82 -21.56 10.41
N GLU A 60 -14.44 -20.39 10.63
CA GLU A 60 -13.92 -19.12 10.11
C GLU A 60 -12.69 -18.62 10.87
N GLN A 61 -12.38 -19.20 12.03
CA GLN A 61 -11.17 -18.87 12.81
C GLN A 61 -9.87 -19.29 12.10
N PHE A 62 -9.95 -20.26 11.19
CA PHE A 62 -8.84 -20.68 10.32
C PHE A 62 -8.83 -19.90 9.00
N GLY A 63 -9.74 -18.95 8.82
CA GLY A 63 -9.80 -18.07 7.67
C GLY A 63 -8.56 -17.18 7.63
N VAL A 64 -7.92 -17.15 6.48
CA VAL A 64 -6.70 -16.40 6.24
C VAL A 64 -6.87 -15.61 4.93
N ASP A 65 -6.40 -14.37 4.93
CA ASP A 65 -6.31 -13.58 3.71
C ASP A 65 -5.21 -14.16 2.80
N HIS A 66 -5.61 -14.48 1.57
CA HIS A 66 -4.78 -15.24 0.63
C HIS A 66 -3.48 -14.52 0.28
N GLU A 67 -3.59 -13.24 -0.11
CA GLU A 67 -2.45 -12.46 -0.60
C GLU A 67 -1.48 -12.13 0.52
N SER A 68 -2.00 -11.77 1.71
CA SER A 68 -1.21 -11.46 2.89
C SER A 68 -0.45 -12.68 3.40
N TYR A 69 -1.08 -13.86 3.34
CA TYR A 69 -0.46 -15.11 3.75
C TYR A 69 0.62 -15.60 2.79
N ALA A 70 0.36 -15.55 1.48
CA ALA A 70 1.36 -15.87 0.47
C ALA A 70 2.61 -14.96 0.61
N TYR A 71 2.39 -13.67 0.88
CA TYR A 71 3.48 -12.73 1.12
C TYR A 71 4.26 -13.04 2.41
N GLN A 72 3.58 -13.41 3.51
CA GLN A 72 4.25 -13.82 4.74
C GLN A 72 5.12 -15.07 4.53
N LEU A 73 4.61 -16.08 3.80
CA LEU A 73 5.40 -17.27 3.44
C LEU A 73 6.66 -16.88 2.64
N ALA A 74 6.53 -15.94 1.71
CA ALA A 74 7.67 -15.46 0.92
C ALA A 74 8.70 -14.69 1.76
N LEU A 75 8.25 -13.90 2.76
CA LEU A 75 9.14 -13.26 3.73
C LEU A 75 9.91 -14.30 4.55
N ASP A 76 9.21 -15.32 5.06
CA ASP A 76 9.81 -16.38 5.89
C ASP A 76 10.83 -17.22 5.10
N MET A 77 10.62 -17.38 3.79
CA MET A 77 11.57 -18.06 2.90
C MET A 77 12.70 -17.15 2.39
N GLY A 78 12.63 -15.83 2.61
CA GLY A 78 13.55 -14.86 2.01
C GLY A 78 13.44 -14.75 0.49
N SER A 79 12.25 -15.03 -0.06
CA SER A 79 11.95 -14.97 -1.50
C SER A 79 11.14 -13.74 -1.92
N ALA A 80 10.80 -12.86 -0.97
CA ALA A 80 10.16 -11.58 -1.23
C ALA A 80 11.19 -10.56 -1.77
N PRO A 81 11.07 -10.09 -3.02
CA PRO A 81 12.03 -9.15 -3.59
C PRO A 81 11.80 -7.73 -3.05
N ALA A 82 12.90 -7.05 -2.73
CA ALA A 82 12.84 -5.64 -2.35
C ALA A 82 12.57 -4.76 -3.59
N PHE A 83 11.90 -3.63 -3.41
CA PHE A 83 11.58 -2.70 -4.51
C PHE A 83 12.79 -2.35 -5.37
N ARG A 84 13.95 -2.09 -4.74
CA ARG A 84 15.21 -1.80 -5.43
C ARG A 84 15.68 -2.96 -6.31
N GLU A 85 15.55 -4.19 -5.83
CA GLU A 85 15.94 -5.38 -6.59
C GLU A 85 15.04 -5.57 -7.80
N VAL A 86 13.73 -5.43 -7.62
CA VAL A 86 12.76 -5.50 -8.73
C VAL A 86 13.03 -4.45 -9.79
N LEU A 87 13.43 -3.24 -9.39
CA LEU A 87 13.74 -2.15 -10.31
C LEU A 87 14.89 -2.50 -11.26
N HIS A 88 15.90 -3.26 -10.80
CA HIS A 88 16.98 -3.76 -11.66
C HIS A 88 16.49 -4.77 -12.71
N HIS A 89 15.35 -5.44 -12.48
CA HIS A 89 14.72 -6.32 -13.45
C HIS A 89 13.89 -5.55 -14.51
N GLY A 90 13.80 -4.22 -14.43
CA GLY A 90 13.23 -3.36 -15.47
C GLY A 90 11.78 -2.93 -15.21
N TYR A 91 11.35 -1.90 -15.95
CA TYR A 91 10.09 -1.20 -15.67
C TYR A 91 8.84 -2.09 -15.82
N LYS A 92 8.78 -2.96 -16.84
CA LYS A 92 7.64 -3.88 -17.04
C LYS A 92 7.48 -4.84 -15.87
N THR A 93 8.58 -5.43 -15.41
CA THR A 93 8.61 -6.33 -14.25
C THR A 93 8.24 -5.59 -12.96
N THR A 94 8.71 -4.36 -12.80
CA THR A 94 8.39 -3.53 -11.62
C THR A 94 6.91 -3.16 -11.61
N PHE A 95 6.35 -2.84 -12.77
CA PHE A 95 4.94 -2.53 -12.93
C PHE A 95 4.05 -3.73 -12.60
N THR A 96 4.35 -4.91 -13.15
CA THR A 96 3.60 -6.14 -12.83
C THR A 96 3.80 -6.60 -11.40
N TRP A 97 4.97 -6.39 -10.84
CA TRP A 97 5.24 -6.65 -9.43
C TRP A 97 4.38 -5.76 -8.51
N ALA A 98 4.30 -4.46 -8.79
CA ALA A 98 3.57 -3.51 -7.96
C ALA A 98 2.04 -3.62 -8.11
N PHE A 99 1.54 -3.91 -9.32
CA PHE A 99 0.10 -3.83 -9.63
C PHE A 99 -0.58 -5.17 -9.90
N GLY A 100 0.18 -6.27 -10.05
CA GLY A 100 -0.40 -7.61 -10.18
C GLY A 100 -0.73 -8.25 -8.84
N SER A 101 -1.50 -9.34 -8.84
CA SER A 101 -1.68 -10.23 -7.67
C SER A 101 -0.36 -10.90 -7.26
N ASN A 102 -0.26 -11.46 -6.07
CA ASN A 102 0.88 -12.24 -5.60
C ASN A 102 0.99 -13.61 -6.26
N PHE A 103 1.24 -13.62 -7.57
CA PHE A 103 1.55 -14.84 -8.31
C PHE A 103 2.88 -15.44 -7.85
N ASN A 104 2.98 -16.77 -7.84
CA ASN A 104 4.21 -17.49 -7.47
C ASN A 104 5.43 -17.08 -8.32
N THR A 105 5.22 -16.60 -9.54
CA THR A 105 6.30 -16.08 -10.40
C THR A 105 7.03 -14.88 -9.80
N LYS A 106 6.35 -14.02 -9.00
CA LYS A 106 6.98 -12.88 -8.31
C LYS A 106 7.99 -13.36 -7.26
N PHE A 107 7.63 -14.38 -6.50
CA PHE A 107 8.47 -14.97 -5.45
C PHE A 107 9.60 -15.84 -6.02
N ARG A 108 9.60 -16.12 -7.32
CA ARG A 108 10.69 -16.82 -8.03
C ARG A 108 11.70 -15.87 -8.68
N LEU A 109 11.56 -14.55 -8.50
CA LEU A 109 12.56 -13.58 -8.97
C LEU A 109 13.85 -13.63 -8.13
N VAL A 110 13.69 -13.86 -6.82
CA VAL A 110 14.77 -13.88 -5.83
C VAL A 110 14.57 -15.02 -4.84
N GLY A 111 15.55 -15.27 -3.98
CA GLY A 111 15.47 -16.30 -2.93
C GLY A 111 15.94 -17.69 -3.40
N PRO A 112 15.76 -18.71 -2.54
CA PRO A 112 16.30 -20.05 -2.74
C PRO A 112 15.65 -20.81 -3.90
N TRP A 113 14.43 -20.43 -4.30
CA TRP A 113 13.64 -21.05 -5.36
C TRP A 113 13.60 -20.20 -6.63
N LYS A 114 14.65 -19.41 -6.87
CA LYS A 114 14.75 -18.53 -8.05
C LYS A 114 14.66 -19.33 -9.35
N TRP A 115 13.90 -18.82 -10.32
CA TRP A 115 13.77 -19.39 -11.66
C TRP A 115 14.00 -18.34 -12.75
N ASP A 116 14.91 -18.63 -13.69
CA ASP A 116 15.30 -17.68 -14.73
C ASP A 116 14.15 -17.31 -15.69
N GLY A 117 13.21 -18.22 -15.92
CA GLY A 117 12.02 -18.00 -16.75
C GLY A 117 10.98 -17.07 -16.11
N ALA A 118 11.02 -16.86 -14.79
CA ALA A 118 10.06 -16.01 -14.09
C ALA A 118 10.09 -14.56 -14.58
N LYS A 119 11.29 -14.07 -14.92
CA LYS A 119 11.49 -12.71 -15.42
C LYS A 119 10.81 -12.47 -16.76
N GLU A 120 10.79 -13.48 -17.63
CA GLU A 120 10.20 -13.37 -18.96
C GLU A 120 8.68 -13.35 -18.87
N ILE A 121 8.10 -14.31 -18.14
CA ILE A 121 6.64 -14.40 -17.91
C ILE A 121 6.09 -13.12 -17.27
N MET A 122 6.81 -12.55 -16.30
CA MET A 122 6.40 -11.30 -15.65
C MET A 122 6.41 -10.09 -16.59
N ARG A 123 7.14 -10.12 -17.71
CA ARG A 123 7.25 -9.01 -18.66
C ARG A 123 6.35 -9.16 -19.87
N THR A 124 5.96 -10.38 -20.20
CA THR A 124 5.10 -10.70 -21.33
C THR A 124 3.68 -10.91 -20.83
N GLU A 125 3.33 -12.16 -20.49
CA GLU A 125 1.97 -12.58 -20.17
C GLU A 125 1.38 -11.79 -19.01
N LEU A 126 2.13 -11.64 -17.92
CA LEU A 126 1.62 -10.96 -16.73
C LEU A 126 1.47 -9.46 -16.94
N TYR A 127 2.34 -8.87 -17.76
CA TYR A 127 2.28 -7.45 -18.09
C TYR A 127 1.04 -7.15 -18.91
N ASP A 128 0.77 -7.97 -19.91
CA ASP A 128 -0.40 -7.80 -20.76
C ASP A 128 -1.70 -7.98 -19.95
N ILE A 129 -1.75 -8.95 -19.03
CA ILE A 129 -2.90 -9.12 -18.13
C ILE A 129 -3.12 -7.88 -17.26
N VAL A 130 -2.10 -7.41 -16.53
CA VAL A 130 -2.22 -6.26 -15.63
C VAL A 130 -2.56 -4.98 -16.39
N ASN A 131 -1.96 -4.79 -17.56
CA ASN A 131 -2.23 -3.65 -18.43
C ASN A 131 -3.67 -3.67 -18.95
N ASN A 132 -4.16 -4.83 -19.37
CA ASN A 132 -5.53 -4.99 -19.89
C ASN A 132 -6.60 -4.97 -18.80
N SER A 133 -6.27 -5.36 -17.56
CA SER A 133 -7.16 -5.24 -16.39
C SER A 133 -7.41 -3.80 -15.95
N GLY A 134 -6.80 -2.81 -16.62
CA GLY A 134 -6.99 -1.40 -16.30
C GLY A 134 -6.23 -0.95 -15.05
N GLY A 135 -5.13 -1.62 -14.69
CA GLY A 135 -4.32 -1.29 -13.52
C GLY A 135 -3.95 0.20 -13.47
N TRP A 136 -3.46 0.77 -14.57
CA TRP A 136 -3.17 2.21 -14.66
C TRP A 136 -4.38 3.10 -14.41
N VAL A 137 -5.54 2.74 -14.96
CA VAL A 137 -6.76 3.53 -14.85
C VAL A 137 -7.29 3.47 -13.41
N CYS A 138 -7.31 2.29 -12.80
CA CYS A 138 -7.75 2.11 -11.42
C CYS A 138 -6.86 2.88 -10.44
N ILE A 139 -5.53 2.74 -10.51
CA ILE A 139 -4.66 3.46 -9.57
C ILE A 139 -4.70 4.98 -9.79
N THR A 140 -4.71 5.42 -11.04
CA THR A 140 -4.78 6.86 -11.33
C THR A 140 -6.10 7.45 -10.85
N ALA A 141 -7.22 6.79 -11.14
CA ALA A 141 -8.55 7.28 -10.78
C ALA A 141 -8.85 7.18 -9.27
N TYR A 142 -8.48 6.08 -8.62
CA TYR A 142 -8.85 5.82 -7.22
C TYR A 142 -7.82 6.28 -6.20
N SER A 143 -6.56 6.49 -6.57
CA SER A 143 -5.52 6.91 -5.63
C SER A 143 -4.97 8.28 -5.97
N ILE A 144 -4.47 8.48 -7.19
CA ILE A 144 -3.76 9.72 -7.55
C ILE A 144 -4.70 10.93 -7.55
N ILE A 145 -5.87 10.82 -8.18
CA ILE A 145 -6.84 11.93 -8.23
C ILE A 145 -7.30 12.33 -6.81
N PRO A 146 -7.75 11.40 -5.94
CA PRO A 146 -8.10 11.75 -4.57
C PRO A 146 -6.95 12.39 -3.80
N PHE A 147 -5.73 11.85 -3.88
CA PHE A 147 -4.59 12.44 -3.16
C PHE A 147 -4.27 13.85 -3.62
N ILE A 148 -4.36 14.14 -4.92
CA ILE A 148 -4.15 15.49 -5.44
C ILE A 148 -5.28 16.41 -4.95
N VAL A 149 -6.54 16.00 -5.08
CA VAL A 149 -7.69 16.83 -4.67
C VAL A 149 -7.67 17.11 -3.17
N PHE A 150 -7.56 16.07 -2.34
CA PHE A 150 -7.52 16.21 -0.88
C PHE A 150 -6.23 16.88 -0.39
N GLY A 151 -5.11 16.62 -1.06
CA GLY A 151 -3.81 17.24 -0.75
C GLY A 151 -3.83 18.73 -1.02
N LEU A 152 -4.31 19.16 -2.19
CA LEU A 152 -4.46 20.57 -2.54
C LEU A 152 -5.46 21.27 -1.61
N MET A 153 -6.59 20.63 -1.29
CA MET A 153 -7.56 21.20 -0.36
C MET A 153 -6.96 21.41 1.04
N SER A 154 -6.20 20.44 1.54
CA SER A 154 -5.52 20.54 2.84
C SER A 154 -4.44 21.63 2.84
N ALA A 155 -3.66 21.73 1.75
CA ALA A 155 -2.66 22.79 1.60
C ALA A 155 -3.29 24.20 1.59
N MET A 156 -4.42 24.37 0.90
CA MET A 156 -5.16 25.64 0.89
C MET A 156 -5.67 26.02 2.27
N LEU A 157 -6.22 25.07 3.03
CA LEU A 157 -6.64 25.31 4.41
C LEU A 157 -5.47 25.73 5.30
N TRP A 158 -4.30 25.10 5.13
CA TRP A 158 -3.10 25.45 5.88
C TRP A 158 -2.63 26.88 5.57
N ILE A 159 -2.57 27.27 4.29
CA ILE A 159 -2.22 28.64 3.86
C ILE A 159 -3.18 29.67 4.45
N VAL A 160 -4.49 29.41 4.39
CA VAL A 160 -5.50 30.32 4.96
C VAL A 160 -5.35 30.40 6.49
N SER A 161 -5.08 29.29 7.17
CA SER A 161 -4.90 29.29 8.62
C SER A 161 -3.68 30.12 9.07
N GLU A 162 -2.55 29.98 8.38
CA GLU A 162 -1.33 30.76 8.64
C GLU A 162 -1.55 32.24 8.34
N PHE A 163 -2.25 32.54 7.25
CA PHE A 163 -2.58 33.92 6.89
C PHE A 163 -3.48 34.59 7.94
N LEU A 164 -4.52 33.90 8.41
CA LEU A 164 -5.41 34.41 9.47
C LEU A 164 -4.69 34.54 10.80
N ALA A 165 -3.79 33.62 11.15
CA ALA A 165 -2.97 33.70 12.35
C ALA A 165 -2.03 34.91 12.31
N LEU A 166 -1.40 35.17 11.17
CA LEU A 166 -0.54 36.32 10.96
C LEU A 166 -1.33 37.63 11.07
N MET A 167 -2.51 37.72 10.45
CA MET A 167 -3.38 38.89 10.56
C MET A 167 -3.80 39.16 12.01
N LYS A 168 -4.18 38.12 12.76
CA LYS A 168 -4.51 38.24 14.20
C LYS A 168 -3.30 38.69 15.03
N ALA A 169 -2.11 38.17 14.74
CA ALA A 169 -0.87 38.57 15.43
C ALA A 169 -0.53 40.04 15.18
N VAL A 170 -0.74 40.52 13.94
CA VAL A 170 -0.56 41.93 13.57
C VAL A 170 -1.59 42.81 14.30
N ALA A 171 -2.88 42.44 14.27
CA ALA A 171 -3.92 43.19 14.97
C ALA A 171 -3.67 43.28 16.49
N ASN A 172 -3.29 42.15 17.12
CA ASN A 172 -2.92 42.11 18.54
C ASN A 172 -1.70 42.99 18.84
N ARG A 173 -0.71 43.05 17.95
CA ARG A 173 0.45 43.92 18.10
C ARG A 173 0.06 45.40 18.08
N PHE A 174 -0.84 45.81 17.19
CA PHE A 174 -1.35 47.18 17.14
C PHE A 174 -2.18 47.54 18.39
N ASP A 175 -3.09 46.66 18.80
CA ASP A 175 -3.93 46.87 20.00
C ASP A 175 -3.08 46.97 21.28
N ASN A 176 -2.06 46.13 21.42
CA ASN A 176 -1.11 46.21 22.54
C ASN A 176 -0.27 47.50 22.51
N SER A 177 0.12 47.98 21.33
CA SER A 177 0.81 49.25 21.18
C SER A 177 -0.07 50.43 21.62
N ALA A 178 -1.33 50.48 21.17
CA ALA A 178 -2.30 51.49 21.55
C ALA A 178 -2.55 51.51 23.08
N ARG A 179 -2.75 50.34 23.69
CA ARG A 179 -2.88 50.22 25.16
C ARG A 179 -1.63 50.72 25.90
N SER A 180 -0.44 50.49 25.36
CA SER A 180 0.82 50.97 25.98
C SER A 180 0.93 52.50 25.96
N ILE A 181 0.52 53.13 24.86
CA ILE A 181 0.53 54.59 24.70
C ILE A 181 -0.49 55.22 25.65
N GLN A 182 -1.72 54.68 25.71
CA GLN A 182 -2.76 55.18 26.60
C GLN A 182 -2.34 55.12 28.08
N LYS A 183 -1.69 54.02 28.51
CA LYS A 183 -1.14 53.91 29.87
C LYS A 183 -0.03 54.94 30.16
N LYS A 184 0.85 55.22 29.18
CA LYS A 184 1.88 56.26 29.33
C LYS A 184 1.26 57.65 29.48
N CYS A 185 0.24 57.97 28.67
CA CYS A 185 -0.45 59.26 28.75
C CYS A 185 -1.21 59.44 30.08
N SER A 186 -1.89 58.41 30.57
CA SER A 186 -2.61 58.49 31.86
C SER A 186 -1.66 58.63 33.05
N LEU A 187 -0.48 58.01 33.03
CA LEU A 187 0.54 58.20 34.04
C LEU A 187 1.10 59.62 34.02
N GLN A 188 1.42 60.18 32.84
CA GLN A 188 1.93 61.55 32.70
C GLN A 188 0.93 62.61 33.17
N ALA A 189 -0.37 62.40 32.93
CA ALA A 189 -1.41 63.29 33.44
C ALA A 189 -1.49 63.27 34.98
N LYS A 190 -1.23 62.12 35.61
CA LYS A 190 -1.24 61.98 37.07
C LYS A 190 -0.03 62.64 37.73
N THR A 191 1.14 62.65 37.07
CA THR A 191 2.36 63.29 37.61
C THR A 191 2.36 64.81 37.48
N LYS A 192 1.61 65.39 36.54
CA LYS A 192 1.52 66.86 36.36
C LYS A 192 0.46 67.54 37.24
N GLY A 193 -0.39 66.76 37.91
CA GLY A 193 -1.46 67.25 38.79
C GLY A 193 -1.14 67.19 40.28
N SER A 194 0.11 66.86 40.65
CA SER A 194 0.64 66.89 42.01
C SER A 194 1.81 67.88 42.09
#